data_AF-A0A8S2SDC4-F1
#
_entry.id   AF-A0A8S2SDC4-F1
#
_cell.length_a   1.000
_cell.length_b   1.000
_cell.length_c   1.000
_cell.angle_alpha   90.00
_cell.angle_beta   90.00
_cell.angle_gamma   90.00
#
_symmetry.space_group_name_H-M   'P 1'
#
loop_
_entity.id
_entity.type
_entity.pdbx_description
1 polymer ?
#
loop_
_entity_poly.entity_id
_entity_poly.type
_entity_poly.pdbx_seq_one_letter_code
_entity_poly.pdbx_strand_id
1 'polypeptide(L)'
;EDCGTQKPALILSVYGGAKYFTMAERLEKEFIRGVIDAATMANAWILTTGIDNGISKLVGEGISHYSLLREYPNKVKCIGMTMWGTINENTRLRLKHTS
;
A
#
# COMPACT_ATOMS: atom_id res chain seq x y z
N GLU A 1 -12.76 4.66 20.24
CA GLU A 1 -11.39 4.37 19.75
C GLU A 1 -11.54 3.40 18.59
N ASP A 2 -11.13 3.81 17.39
CA ASP A 2 -11.56 3.18 16.14
C ASP A 2 -10.42 2.40 15.49
N CYS A 3 -10.76 1.28 14.82
CA CYS A 3 -9.91 0.29 14.12
C CYS A 3 -8.86 -0.54 14.90
N GLY A 4 -8.63 -0.31 16.20
CA GLY A 4 -7.80 -1.21 17.04
C GLY A 4 -6.31 -1.29 16.67
N THR A 5 -5.76 -0.26 16.03
CA THR A 5 -4.35 -0.23 15.60
C THR A 5 -3.47 0.63 16.51
N GLN A 6 -2.26 0.14 16.81
CA GLN A 6 -1.24 0.93 17.52
C GLN A 6 -0.76 2.12 16.68
N LYS A 7 -0.67 3.30 17.30
CA LYS A 7 -0.19 4.55 16.70
C LYS A 7 1.21 4.36 16.08
N PRO A 8 1.42 4.74 14.80
CA PRO A 8 2.75 4.69 14.20
C PRO A 8 3.68 5.73 14.80
N ALA A 9 4.98 5.40 14.86
CA ALA A 9 6.02 6.39 15.17
C ALA A 9 6.31 7.31 13.96
N LEU A 10 6.08 6.82 12.74
CA LEU A 10 6.33 7.51 11.48
C LEU A 10 5.29 7.11 10.41
N ILE A 11 4.99 8.02 9.49
CA ILE A 11 4.25 7.72 8.26
C ILE A 11 5.21 7.88 7.07
N LEU A 12 5.30 6.84 6.23
CA LEU A 12 6.02 6.86 4.96
C LEU A 12 5.02 7.03 3.82
N SER A 13 4.89 8.24 3.30
CA SER A 13 4.01 8.53 2.18
C SER A 13 4.70 8.24 0.85
N VAL A 14 4.15 7.32 0.07
CA VAL A 14 4.66 6.91 -1.24
C VAL A 14 3.62 7.21 -2.31
N TYR A 15 3.92 8.21 -3.14
CA TYR A 15 3.06 8.66 -4.23
C TYR A 15 3.80 8.60 -5.56
N GLY A 16 3.04 8.52 -6.65
CA GLY A 16 3.57 8.53 -8.00
C GLY A 16 2.45 8.60 -9.03
N GLY A 17 2.84 8.57 -10.30
CA GLY A 17 1.87 8.58 -11.40
C GLY A 17 0.92 7.38 -11.34
N ALA A 18 -0.34 7.63 -11.69
CA ALA A 18 -1.38 6.61 -11.83
C ALA A 18 -1.31 5.86 -13.17
N LYS A 19 -0.42 6.27 -14.08
CA LYS A 19 -0.17 5.58 -15.34
C LYS A 19 0.78 4.41 -15.12
N TYR A 20 0.65 3.38 -15.95
CA TYR A 20 1.69 2.38 -16.10
C TYR A 20 3.00 3.09 -16.43
N PHE A 21 4.01 2.84 -15.62
CA PHE A 21 5.36 3.33 -15.85
C PHE A 21 6.27 2.11 -15.89
N THR A 22 7.29 2.15 -16.74
CA THR A 22 8.24 1.05 -16.87
C THR A 22 9.51 1.43 -16.13
N MET A 23 9.96 0.53 -15.26
CA MET A 23 11.26 0.63 -14.60
C MET A 23 12.14 -0.52 -15.08
N ALA A 24 13.46 -0.35 -15.02
CA ALA A 24 14.35 -1.50 -15.15
C ALA A 24 14.11 -2.44 -13.95
N GLU A 25 14.01 -3.74 -14.19
CA GLU A 25 13.69 -4.77 -13.18
C GLU A 25 14.54 -4.64 -11.89
N ARG A 26 15.84 -4.40 -12.06
CA ARG A 26 16.75 -4.19 -10.94
C ARG A 26 16.36 -2.97 -10.09
N LEU A 27 16.01 -1.86 -10.73
CA LEU A 27 15.66 -0.64 -10.01
C LEU A 27 14.32 -0.80 -9.29
N GLU A 28 13.36 -1.48 -9.90
CA GLU A 28 12.08 -1.80 -9.27
C GLU A 28 12.26 -2.65 -8.03
N LYS A 29 13.05 -3.72 -8.13
CA LYS A 29 13.35 -4.58 -6.97
C LYS A 29 14.01 -3.81 -5.83
N GLU A 30 15.01 -2.99 -6.14
CA GLU A 30 15.71 -2.19 -5.13
C GLU A 30 14.83 -1.09 -4.52
N PHE A 31 13.96 -0.47 -5.33
CA PHE A 31 12.99 0.51 -4.84
C PHE A 31 12.02 -0.13 -3.86
N ILE A 32 11.40 -1.25 -4.23
CA ILE A 32 10.46 -1.97 -3.35
C ILE A 32 11.17 -2.36 -2.07
N ARG A 33 12.34 -3.01 -2.16
CA ARG A 33 13.10 -3.44 -0.98
C ARG A 33 13.38 -2.27 -0.04
N GLY A 34 13.88 -1.15 -0.56
CA GLY A 34 14.18 0.03 0.25
C GLY A 34 12.95 0.61 0.96
N VAL A 35 11.78 0.62 0.32
CA VAL A 35 10.52 1.07 0.93
C VAL A 35 10.11 0.13 2.08
N ILE A 36 10.16 -1.18 1.87
CA ILE A 36 9.77 -2.18 2.87
C ILE A 36 10.73 -2.20 4.06
N ASP A 37 12.04 -2.12 3.79
CA ASP A 37 13.08 -2.04 4.81
C ASP A 37 12.90 -0.79 5.67
N ALA A 38 12.76 0.38 5.05
CA ALA A 38 12.56 1.64 5.78
C ALA A 38 11.30 1.61 6.65
N ALA A 39 10.18 1.10 6.13
CA ALA A 39 8.95 1.00 6.88
C ALA A 39 9.07 0.03 8.07
N THR A 40 9.75 -1.10 7.87
CA THR A 40 9.96 -2.09 8.94
C THR A 40 10.88 -1.54 10.02
N MET A 41 12.04 -0.99 9.64
CA MET A 41 13.03 -0.45 10.58
C MET A 41 12.46 0.65 11.46
N ALA A 42 11.61 1.51 10.89
CA ALA A 42 11.02 2.65 11.60
C ALA A 42 9.70 2.31 12.32
N ASN A 43 9.19 1.07 12.21
CA ASN A 43 7.82 0.72 12.61
C ASN A 43 6.79 1.73 12.06
N ALA A 44 6.96 2.09 10.78
CA ALA A 44 6.18 3.09 10.10
C ALA A 44 4.93 2.48 9.44
N TRP A 45 3.92 3.31 9.22
CA TRP A 45 2.85 2.96 8.28
C TRP A 45 3.18 3.50 6.90
N ILE A 46 2.91 2.73 5.87
CA ILE A 46 2.99 3.17 4.48
C ILE A 46 1.66 3.81 4.10
N LEU A 47 1.70 4.98 3.47
CA LEU A 47 0.53 5.66 2.90
C LEU A 47 0.67 5.74 1.38
N THR A 48 -0.31 5.23 0.63
CA THR A 48 -0.34 5.28 -0.83
C THR A 48 -1.68 5.84 -1.35
N THR A 49 -1.80 6.02 -2.67
CA THR A 49 -3.07 6.39 -3.31
C THR A 49 -4.10 5.26 -3.34
N GLY A 50 -3.74 4.01 -2.99
CA GLY A 50 -4.68 2.89 -2.93
C GLY A 50 -5.28 2.46 -4.27
N ILE A 51 -4.71 2.89 -5.39
CA ILE A 51 -5.12 2.43 -6.73
C ILE A 51 -4.25 1.23 -7.16
N ASP A 52 -4.84 0.31 -7.91
CA ASP A 52 -4.13 -0.85 -8.47
C ASP A 52 -3.41 -0.50 -9.78
N ASN A 53 -2.67 0.61 -9.79
CA ASN A 53 -1.83 1.04 -10.91
C ASN A 53 -0.60 1.81 -10.41
N GLY A 54 0.41 1.90 -11.28
CA GLY A 54 1.63 2.69 -11.05
C GLY A 54 2.35 2.30 -9.77
N ILE A 55 2.87 3.31 -9.05
CA ILE A 55 3.67 3.11 -7.83
C ILE A 55 2.87 2.44 -6.70
N SER A 56 1.57 2.74 -6.58
CA SER A 56 0.72 2.16 -5.53
C SER A 56 0.60 0.64 -5.67
N LYS A 57 0.44 0.14 -6.89
CA LYS A 57 0.44 -1.29 -7.19
C LYS A 57 1.78 -1.95 -6.84
N LEU A 58 2.87 -1.36 -7.32
CA LEU A 58 4.23 -1.87 -7.13
C LEU A 58 4.61 -1.98 -5.65
N VAL A 59 4.23 -0.99 -4.84
CA VAL A 59 4.39 -1.04 -3.37
C VAL A 59 3.51 -2.15 -2.77
N GLY A 60 2.25 -2.27 -3.19
CA GLY A 60 1.32 -3.30 -2.69
C GLY A 60 1.78 -4.73 -3.00
N GLU A 61 2.26 -4.98 -4.22
CA GLU A 61 2.84 -6.26 -4.65
C GLU A 61 4.09 -6.60 -3.84
N GLY A 62 4.95 -5.60 -3.60
CA GLY A 62 6.11 -5.72 -2.71
C GLY A 62 5.76 -6.14 -1.30
N ILE A 63 4.82 -5.44 -0.65
CA ILE A 63 4.34 -5.78 0.71
C ILE A 63 3.84 -7.24 0.74
N SER A 64 3.07 -7.66 -0.26
CA SER A 64 2.56 -9.03 -0.37
C SER A 64 3.69 -10.05 -0.50
N HIS A 65 4.65 -9.81 -1.41
CA HIS A 65 5.79 -10.68 -1.64
C HIS A 65 6.63 -10.89 -0.38
N TYR A 66 7.03 -9.81 0.28
CA TYR A 66 7.86 -9.87 1.48
C TYR A 66 7.14 -10.42 2.71
N SER A 67 5.82 -10.27 2.78
CA SER A 67 5.00 -10.93 3.80
C SER A 67 4.98 -12.46 3.63
N LEU A 68 4.94 -12.95 2.39
CA LEU A 68 4.95 -14.39 2.08
C LEU A 68 6.30 -15.05 2.38
N LEU A 69 7.40 -14.35 2.14
CA LEU A 69 8.75 -14.85 2.40
C LEU A 69 9.10 -14.97 3.89
N ARG A 70 8.24 -14.47 4.80
CA ARG A 70 8.48 -14.39 6.25
C ARG A 70 9.77 -13.65 6.65
N GLU A 71 10.37 -12.91 5.72
CA GLU A 71 11.55 -12.06 5.97
C GLU A 71 11.20 -10.92 6.94
N TYR A 72 9.92 -10.53 7.02
CA TYR A 72 9.41 -9.45 7.85
C TYR A 72 8.30 -9.96 8.78
N PRO A 73 8.62 -10.41 10.01
CA PRO A 73 7.64 -10.94 10.97
C PRO A 73 6.63 -9.88 11.46
N ASN A 74 6.98 -8.60 11.33
CA ASN A 74 6.09 -7.47 11.56
C ASN A 74 5.39 -7.11 10.25
N LYS A 75 4.08 -7.39 10.14
CA LYS A 75 3.29 -6.99 8.97
C LYS A 75 3.31 -5.46 8.84
N VAL A 76 4.05 -4.95 7.86
CA VAL A 76 4.04 -3.53 7.49
C VAL A 76 2.59 -3.11 7.26
N LYS A 77 2.14 -2.08 7.98
CA LYS A 77 0.78 -1.56 7.82
C LYS A 77 0.76 -0.59 6.64
N CYS A 78 -0.20 -0.75 5.76
CA CYS A 78 -0.37 0.08 4.58
C CYS A 78 -1.80 0.62 4.51
N ILE A 79 -1.93 1.91 4.22
CA ILE A 79 -3.21 2.59 4.03
C ILE A 79 -3.23 3.14 2.60
N GLY A 80 -4.25 2.77 1.84
CA GLY A 80 -4.53 3.32 0.52
C GLY A 80 -5.65 4.37 0.60
N MET A 81 -5.39 5.58 0.13
CA MET A 81 -6.38 6.65 0.07
C MET A 81 -6.78 6.96 -1.37
N THR A 82 -7.97 6.50 -1.76
CA THR A 82 -8.52 6.73 -3.10
C THR A 82 -9.90 7.39 -3.04
N MET A 83 -10.26 8.11 -4.10
CA MET A 83 -11.58 8.71 -4.21
C MET A 83 -12.62 7.64 -4.55
N TRP A 84 -13.80 7.71 -3.94
CA TRP A 84 -14.87 6.75 -4.21
C TRP A 84 -15.23 6.66 -5.70
N GLY A 85 -15.27 7.80 -6.39
CA GLY A 85 -15.60 7.88 -7.81
C GLY A 85 -14.61 7.19 -8.75
N THR A 86 -13.40 6.87 -8.28
CA THR A 86 -12.36 6.19 -9.07
C THR A 86 -12.27 4.69 -8.82
N ILE A 87 -13.01 4.18 -7.83
CA ILE A 87 -13.04 2.73 -7.54
C ILE A 87 -13.95 2.04 -8.55
N ASN A 88 -13.40 1.07 -9.27
CA ASN A 88 -14.17 0.22 -10.17
C ASN A 88 -15.23 -0.55 -9.37
N GLU A 89 -16.45 -0.63 -9.92
CA GLU A 89 -17.57 -1.33 -9.29
C GLU A 89 -17.93 -0.84 -7.87
N ASN A 90 -17.66 0.44 -7.56
CA ASN A 90 -17.93 1.01 -6.24
C ASN A 90 -19.39 0.80 -5.77
N THR A 91 -20.35 0.66 -6.68
CA THR A 91 -21.75 0.38 -6.38
C THR A 91 -21.94 -0.95 -5.64
N ARG A 92 -21.07 -1.94 -5.85
CA ARG A 92 -21.09 -3.23 -5.13
C ARG A 92 -20.70 -3.10 -3.66
N LEU A 93 -19.93 -2.07 -3.32
CA LEU A 93 -19.47 -1.78 -1.96
C LEU A 93 -20.48 -0.90 -1.19
N ARG A 94 -21.58 -0.48 -1.83
CA ARG A 94 -22.66 0.22 -1.15
C ARG A 94 -23.53 -0.78 -0.39
N LEU A 95 -23.79 -0.49 0.88
CA LEU A 95 -24.85 -1.18 1.62
C LEU A 95 -26.18 -0.95 0.88
N LYS A 96 -26.85 -2.02 0.49
CA LYS A 96 -28.21 -1.93 -0.03
C LYS A 96 -29.14 -1.70 1.16
N HIS A 97 -29.72 -0.52 1.26
CA HIS A 97 -30.83 -0.30 2.17
C HIS A 97 -32.07 -0.97 1.55
N THR A 98 -32.34 -2.21 1.94
CA THR A 98 -33.62 -2.86 1.63
C THR A 98 -34.64 -2.36 2.63
N SER A 99 -35.52 -1.47 2.18
CA SER A 99 -36.77 -1.14 2.87
C SER A 99 -37.83 -2.20 2.59
#